data_AF-A0A4P7NXY4-F1
#
_entry.id   AF-A0A4P7NXY4-F1
#
_cell.length_a   1.000
_cell.length_b   1.000
_cell.length_c   1.000
_cell.angle_alpha   90.00
_cell.angle_beta   90.00
_cell.angle_gamma   90.00
#
_symmetry.space_group_name_H-M   'P 1'
#
loop_
_entity.id
_entity.type
_entity.pdbx_description
1 polymer ?
#
loop_
_entity_poly.entity_id
_entity_poly.type
_entity_poly.pdbx_seq_one_letter_code
_entity_poly.pdbx_strand_id
1 'polypeptide(L)'
;MKKAIWSLSGTIVLMAMMTPVFAKTIQIGALVAGQVEKVYVQAGQQVKPGQLLVKIDDTRYQAKMKVLQASVEMTRLKLADAKIELDQALDLYDRTVSAKRELDAAQLAYDVAQQLHLKAQAELEMSQAWSKYYVIKAPVAGKIKTIDAPKGATVYKENTPVIQIEAP
;
A
#
# COMPACT_ATOMS: atom_id res chain seq x y z
N MET A 1 -77.85 27.98 32.89
CA MET A 1 -76.75 28.14 31.90
C MET A 1 -75.70 29.12 32.43
N LYS A 2 -74.61 28.65 33.08
CA LYS A 2 -73.30 29.34 33.15
C LYS A 2 -72.21 28.27 33.36
N LYS A 3 -71.17 28.34 32.53
CA LYS A 3 -70.17 27.28 32.29
C LYS A 3 -69.09 27.28 33.38
N ALA A 4 -68.76 26.10 33.90
CA ALA A 4 -67.58 25.89 34.74
C ALA A 4 -66.35 25.70 33.84
N ILE A 5 -65.36 26.57 33.99
CA ILE A 5 -64.08 26.50 33.28
C ILE A 5 -63.11 25.84 34.26
N TRP A 6 -62.76 24.58 34.01
CA TRP A 6 -61.70 23.89 34.75
C TRP A 6 -60.39 24.08 33.99
N SER A 7 -59.41 24.78 34.56
CA SER A 7 -58.06 24.86 33.99
C SER A 7 -57.26 23.64 34.44
N LEU A 8 -57.00 22.71 33.53
CA LEU A 8 -56.04 21.63 33.72
C LEU A 8 -54.65 22.16 33.36
N SER A 9 -53.87 22.53 34.37
CA SER A 9 -52.46 22.85 34.23
C SER A 9 -51.66 21.57 33.99
N GLY A 10 -51.61 21.11 32.74
CA GLY A 10 -50.77 20.00 32.33
C GLY A 10 -49.30 20.42 32.33
N THR A 11 -48.52 19.93 33.29
CA THR A 11 -47.05 19.97 33.24
C THR A 11 -46.58 19.10 32.08
N ILE A 12 -46.14 19.73 30.99
CA ILE A 12 -45.48 19.05 29.88
C ILE A 12 -44.08 18.65 30.36
N VAL A 13 -43.87 17.36 30.65
CA VAL A 13 -42.54 16.79 30.85
C VAL A 13 -41.89 16.68 29.48
N LEU A 14 -41.03 17.66 29.15
CA LEU A 14 -40.22 17.63 27.94
C LEU A 14 -39.11 16.59 28.11
N MET A 15 -39.40 15.34 27.78
CA MET A 15 -38.40 14.28 27.73
C MET A 15 -37.53 14.51 26.49
N ALA A 16 -36.45 15.28 26.66
CA ALA A 16 -35.46 15.46 25.60
C ALA A 16 -34.81 14.10 25.32
N MET A 17 -35.24 13.42 24.25
CA MET A 17 -34.52 12.27 23.72
C MET A 17 -33.16 12.77 23.23
N MET A 18 -32.15 12.64 24.09
CA MET A 18 -30.77 12.86 23.72
C MET A 18 -30.44 11.79 22.68
N THR A 19 -30.52 12.14 21.40
CA THR A 19 -30.06 11.25 20.33
C THR A 19 -28.60 10.94 20.63
N PRO A 20 -28.19 9.66 20.78
CA PRO A 20 -26.78 9.37 20.94
C PRO A 20 -26.06 9.91 19.71
N VAL A 21 -25.07 10.78 19.93
CA VAL A 21 -24.15 11.19 18.87
C VAL A 21 -23.40 9.92 18.49
N PHE A 22 -23.78 9.30 17.38
CA PHE A 22 -23.06 8.16 16.84
C PHE A 22 -21.71 8.68 16.35
N ALA A 23 -20.68 8.57 17.20
CA ALA A 23 -19.33 8.88 16.81
C ALA A 23 -18.96 8.01 15.60
N LYS A 24 -18.47 8.66 14.54
CA LYS A 24 -18.22 8.01 13.25
C LYS A 24 -17.07 7.02 13.42
N THR A 25 -17.40 5.73 13.45
CA THR A 25 -16.39 4.65 13.55
C THR A 25 -15.80 4.38 12.17
N ILE A 26 -14.48 4.52 12.04
CA ILE A 26 -13.71 4.22 10.83
C ILE A 26 -12.97 2.90 11.05
N GLN A 27 -13.22 1.93 10.18
CA GLN A 27 -12.51 0.66 10.17
C GLN A 27 -11.26 0.77 9.30
N ILE A 28 -10.11 0.39 9.87
CA ILE A 28 -8.84 0.36 9.17
C ILE A 28 -8.49 -1.10 8.91
N GLY A 29 -8.53 -1.48 7.64
CA GLY A 29 -8.15 -2.80 7.17
C GLY A 29 -6.69 -2.88 6.74
N ALA A 30 -6.14 -4.10 6.77
CA ALA A 30 -4.87 -4.39 6.13
C ALA A 30 -5.05 -4.61 4.63
N LEU A 31 -4.15 -4.02 3.83
CA LEU A 31 -4.14 -4.16 2.37
C LEU A 31 -3.16 -5.22 1.88
N VAL A 32 -2.40 -5.85 2.79
CA VAL A 32 -1.44 -6.92 2.49
C VAL A 32 -1.66 -8.08 3.44
N ALA A 33 -1.44 -9.30 2.94
CA ALA A 33 -1.43 -10.49 3.77
C ALA A 33 -0.09 -10.62 4.52
N GLY A 34 -0.16 -11.05 5.78
CA GLY A 34 1.02 -11.20 6.63
C GLY A 34 0.66 -11.39 8.09
N GLN A 35 1.67 -11.59 8.94
CA GLN A 35 1.48 -11.69 10.38
C GLN A 35 1.69 -10.32 11.02
N VAL A 36 0.86 -9.97 12.01
CA VAL A 36 1.03 -8.76 12.81
C VAL A 36 2.29 -8.91 13.68
N GLU A 37 3.35 -8.21 13.31
CA GLU A 37 4.63 -8.21 14.04
C GLU A 37 4.50 -7.42 15.34
N LYS A 38 3.88 -6.23 15.27
CA LYS A 38 3.76 -5.32 16.40
C LYS A 38 2.55 -4.40 16.28
N VAL A 39 1.89 -4.18 17.41
CA VAL A 39 0.86 -3.15 17.60
C VAL A 39 1.44 -2.04 18.48
N TYR A 40 1.33 -0.79 18.04
CA TYR A 40 1.93 0.38 18.67
C TYR A 40 0.94 1.20 19.50
N VAL A 41 -0.33 0.80 19.50
CA VAL A 41 -1.42 1.51 20.16
C VAL A 41 -2.23 0.60 21.08
N GLN A 42 -2.99 1.20 21.97
CA GLN A 42 -3.88 0.51 22.91
C GLN A 42 -5.32 0.97 22.71
N ALA A 43 -6.29 0.11 23.04
CA ALA A 43 -7.70 0.51 23.06
C ALA A 43 -7.90 1.68 24.04
N GLY A 44 -8.67 2.68 23.59
CA GLY A 44 -8.90 3.93 24.32
C GLY A 44 -7.85 5.02 24.12
N GLN A 45 -6.72 4.73 23.46
CA GLN A 45 -5.68 5.72 23.18
C GLN A 45 -6.12 6.74 22.11
N GLN A 46 -5.77 8.01 22.29
CA GLN A 46 -5.92 9.02 21.22
C GLN A 46 -4.75 8.93 20.23
N VAL A 47 -5.07 9.02 18.95
CA VAL A 47 -4.10 9.00 17.85
C VAL A 47 -4.26 10.20 16.94
N LYS A 48 -3.15 10.60 16.32
CA LYS A 48 -3.10 11.68 15.32
C LYS A 48 -3.02 11.09 13.90
N PRO A 49 -3.42 11.83 12.86
CA PRO A 49 -3.21 11.41 11.48
C PRO A 49 -1.73 11.10 11.22
N GLY A 50 -1.46 10.02 10.49
CA GLY A 50 -0.11 9.54 10.19
C GLY A 50 0.59 8.77 11.32
N GLN A 51 -0.01 8.68 12.51
CA GLN A 51 0.56 7.91 13.62
C GLN A 51 0.60 6.42 13.29
N LEU A 52 1.73 5.79 13.59
CA LEU A 52 1.94 4.35 13.42
C LEU A 52 1.02 3.57 14.36
N LEU A 53 0.24 2.64 13.78
CA LEU A 53 -0.69 1.80 14.53
C LEU A 53 -0.21 0.36 14.61
N VAL A 54 0.10 -0.24 13.44
CA VAL A 54 0.46 -1.66 13.32
C VAL A 54 1.57 -1.83 12.30
N LYS A 55 2.50 -2.74 12.59
CA LYS A 55 3.49 -3.25 11.63
C LYS A 55 3.18 -4.71 11.34
N ILE A 56 3.11 -5.03 10.06
CA ILE A 56 2.98 -6.38 9.52
C ILE A 56 4.39 -6.86 9.16
N ASP A 57 4.68 -8.13 9.44
CA ASP A 57 5.93 -8.77 9.06
C ASP A 57 6.13 -8.71 7.54
N ASP A 58 7.17 -8.00 7.13
CA ASP A 58 7.57 -7.76 5.76
C ASP A 58 8.77 -8.62 5.32
N THR A 59 9.19 -9.62 6.11
CA THR A 59 10.38 -10.44 5.80
C THR A 59 10.31 -11.09 4.42
N ARG A 60 9.16 -11.68 4.06
CA ARG A 60 8.93 -12.27 2.73
C ARG A 60 8.96 -11.23 1.62
N TYR A 61 8.45 -10.03 1.90
CA TYR A 61 8.45 -8.91 0.98
C TYR A 61 9.88 -8.42 0.72
N GLN A 62 10.68 -8.24 1.78
CA GLN A 62 12.09 -7.85 1.67
C GLN A 62 12.92 -8.87 0.90
N ALA A 63 12.68 -10.17 1.12
CA ALA A 63 13.32 -11.23 0.34
C ALA A 63 12.96 -11.14 -1.16
N LYS A 64 11.67 -10.92 -1.48
CA LYS A 64 11.22 -10.68 -2.86
C LYS A 64 11.89 -9.44 -3.47
N MET A 65 12.07 -8.36 -2.70
CA MET A 65 12.72 -7.14 -3.20
C MET A 65 14.15 -7.43 -3.63
N LYS A 66 14.90 -8.20 -2.83
CA LYS A 66 16.28 -8.60 -3.17
C LYS A 66 16.34 -9.39 -4.47
N VAL A 67 15.40 -10.30 -4.71
CA VAL A 67 15.33 -11.07 -5.97
C VAL A 67 15.06 -10.15 -7.16
N LEU A 68 14.12 -9.22 -7.04
CA LEU A 68 13.81 -8.26 -8.12
C LEU A 68 14.98 -7.31 -8.39
N GLN A 69 15.65 -6.82 -7.34
CA GLN A 69 16.86 -6.00 -7.48
C GLN A 69 17.98 -6.75 -8.23
N ALA A 70 18.20 -8.03 -7.90
CA ALA A 70 19.15 -8.86 -8.64
C ALA A 70 18.74 -9.08 -10.10
N SER A 71 17.45 -9.20 -10.39
CA SER A 71 16.92 -9.29 -11.76
C SER A 71 17.15 -8.01 -12.57
N VAL A 72 16.92 -6.84 -11.96
CA VAL A 72 17.25 -5.54 -12.56
C VAL A 72 18.73 -5.45 -12.87
N GLU A 73 19.59 -5.86 -11.95
CA GLU A 73 21.04 -5.82 -12.15
C GLU A 73 21.49 -6.78 -13.26
N MET A 74 20.96 -8.00 -13.29
CA MET A 74 21.23 -8.96 -14.35
C MET A 74 20.85 -8.41 -15.73
N THR A 75 19.65 -7.83 -15.86
CA THR A 75 19.19 -7.26 -17.14
C THR A 75 19.97 -6.00 -17.53
N ARG A 76 20.42 -5.21 -16.55
CA ARG A 76 21.33 -4.07 -16.78
C ARG A 76 22.64 -4.52 -17.40
N LEU A 77 23.24 -5.59 -16.89
CA LEU A 77 24.48 -6.15 -17.43
C LEU A 77 24.28 -6.70 -18.85
N LYS A 78 23.17 -7.40 -19.12
CA LYS A 78 22.83 -7.88 -20.47
C LYS A 78 22.61 -6.73 -21.47
N LEU A 79 21.98 -5.64 -21.04
CA LEU A 79 21.85 -4.43 -21.86
C LEU A 79 23.21 -3.80 -22.16
N ALA A 80 24.11 -3.74 -21.18
CA ALA A 80 25.46 -3.23 -21.39
C ALA A 80 26.27 -4.10 -22.38
N ASP A 81 26.14 -5.42 -22.29
CA ASP A 81 26.77 -6.37 -23.19
C ASP A 81 26.25 -6.23 -24.63
N ALA A 82 24.93 -6.24 -24.82
CA ALA A 82 24.31 -6.03 -26.13
C ALA A 82 24.64 -4.65 -26.73
N LYS A 83 24.86 -3.64 -25.88
CA LYS A 83 25.34 -2.32 -26.34
C LYS A 83 26.75 -2.39 -26.90
N ILE A 84 27.66 -3.11 -26.24
CA ILE A 84 29.04 -3.29 -26.71
C ILE A 84 29.03 -4.01 -28.06
N GLU A 85 28.22 -5.07 -28.21
CA GLU A 85 28.07 -5.80 -29.47
C GLU A 85 27.53 -4.92 -30.61
N LEU A 86 26.51 -4.09 -30.33
CA LEU A 86 25.97 -3.13 -31.29
C LEU A 86 27.02 -2.10 -31.71
N ASP A 87 27.76 -1.52 -30.75
CA ASP A 87 28.80 -0.52 -31.02
C ASP A 87 29.92 -1.13 -31.89
N GLN A 88 30.26 -2.41 -31.68
CA GLN A 88 31.22 -3.15 -32.53
C GLN A 88 30.67 -3.43 -33.94
N ALA A 89 29.41 -3.85 -34.05
CA ALA A 89 28.77 -4.12 -35.34
C ALA A 89 28.67 -2.85 -36.20
N LEU A 90 28.42 -1.69 -35.57
CA LEU A 90 28.45 -0.37 -36.19
C LEU A 90 29.84 -0.05 -36.77
N ASP A 91 30.92 -0.19 -35.99
CA ASP A 91 32.29 0.07 -36.48
C ASP A 91 32.64 -0.81 -37.69
N LEU A 92 32.32 -2.11 -37.62
CA LEU A 92 32.60 -3.03 -38.73
C LEU A 92 31.77 -2.71 -39.98
N TYR A 93 30.54 -2.26 -39.81
CA TYR A 93 29.67 -1.89 -40.93
C TYR A 93 30.16 -0.61 -41.60
N ASP A 94 30.53 0.41 -40.81
CA ASP A 94 31.07 1.68 -41.30
C ASP A 94 32.38 1.50 -42.08
N ARG A 95 33.17 0.49 -41.68
CA ARG A 95 34.39 0.08 -42.38
C ARG A 95 34.13 -0.83 -43.58
N THR A 96 32.86 -1.09 -43.92
CA THR A 96 32.43 -1.98 -45.02
C THR A 96 32.97 -3.42 -44.87
N VAL A 97 33.18 -3.86 -43.63
CA VAL A 97 33.70 -5.20 -43.30
C VAL A 97 32.57 -6.20 -43.04
N SER A 98 31.46 -5.75 -42.47
CA SER A 98 30.29 -6.58 -42.14
C SER A 98 29.09 -6.31 -43.04
N ALA A 99 28.18 -7.29 -43.13
CA ALA A 99 26.93 -7.13 -43.85
C ALA A 99 25.91 -6.33 -43.03
N LYS A 100 25.05 -5.53 -43.69
CA LYS A 100 23.96 -4.79 -43.03
C LYS A 100 23.09 -5.67 -42.12
N ARG A 101 22.86 -6.92 -42.52
CA ARG A 101 22.09 -7.90 -41.73
C ARG A 101 22.69 -8.15 -40.33
N GLU A 102 24.02 -8.10 -40.19
CA GLU A 102 24.69 -8.30 -38.90
C GLU A 102 24.47 -7.10 -37.98
N LEU A 103 24.56 -5.88 -38.52
CA LEU A 103 24.21 -4.66 -37.80
C LEU A 103 22.73 -4.66 -37.37
N ASP A 104 21.81 -4.96 -38.29
CA ASP A 104 20.38 -5.02 -37.98
C ASP A 104 20.07 -6.06 -36.88
N ALA A 105 20.79 -7.19 -36.88
CA ALA A 105 20.66 -8.22 -35.84
C ALA A 105 21.18 -7.75 -34.48
N ALA A 106 22.33 -7.06 -34.44
CA ALA A 106 22.89 -6.48 -33.21
C ALA A 106 21.98 -5.38 -32.63
N GLN A 107 21.39 -4.53 -33.50
CA GLN A 107 20.43 -3.51 -33.08
C GLN A 107 19.20 -4.14 -32.44
N LEU A 108 18.64 -5.19 -33.07
CA LEU A 108 17.51 -5.91 -32.51
C LEU A 108 17.84 -6.54 -31.15
N ALA A 109 19.03 -7.11 -30.99
CA ALA A 109 19.48 -7.69 -29.72
C ALA A 109 19.58 -6.63 -28.61
N TYR A 110 20.13 -5.46 -28.93
CA TYR A 110 20.16 -4.30 -28.02
C TYR A 110 18.76 -3.86 -27.60
N ASP A 111 17.85 -3.68 -28.58
CA ASP A 111 16.48 -3.24 -28.30
C ASP A 111 15.74 -4.24 -27.39
N VAL A 112 15.89 -5.54 -27.65
CA VAL A 112 15.32 -6.60 -26.80
C VAL A 112 15.91 -6.54 -25.38
N ALA A 113 17.23 -6.39 -25.24
CA ALA A 113 17.87 -6.29 -23.93
C ALA A 113 17.39 -5.04 -23.17
N GLN A 114 17.15 -3.93 -23.88
CA GLN A 114 16.62 -2.70 -23.30
C GLN A 114 15.20 -2.91 -22.76
N GLN A 115 14.32 -3.54 -23.55
CA GLN A 115 12.95 -3.83 -23.11
C GLN A 115 12.92 -4.78 -21.92
N LEU A 116 13.81 -5.77 -21.89
CA LEU A 116 13.94 -6.67 -20.73
C LEU A 116 14.38 -5.94 -19.46
N HIS A 117 15.30 -4.98 -19.59
CA HIS A 117 15.72 -4.15 -18.46
C HIS A 117 14.60 -3.26 -17.94
N LEU A 118 13.89 -2.56 -18.84
CA LEU A 118 12.73 -1.73 -18.48
C LEU A 118 11.63 -2.55 -17.81
N LYS A 119 11.35 -3.75 -18.32
CA LYS A 119 10.40 -4.67 -17.69
C LYS A 119 10.82 -5.04 -16.26
N ALA A 120 12.08 -5.42 -16.05
CA ALA A 120 12.57 -5.78 -14.72
C ALA A 120 12.48 -4.60 -13.74
N GLN A 121 12.77 -3.38 -14.20
CA GLN A 121 12.60 -2.16 -13.42
C GLN A 121 11.12 -1.94 -13.04
N ALA A 122 10.21 -2.05 -14.00
CA ALA A 122 8.78 -1.90 -13.75
C ALA A 122 8.23 -2.94 -12.75
N GLU A 123 8.72 -4.18 -12.81
CA GLU A 123 8.37 -5.22 -11.83
C GLU A 123 8.86 -4.88 -10.41
N LEU A 124 10.08 -4.34 -10.29
CA LEU A 124 10.62 -3.85 -9.02
C LEU A 124 9.79 -2.68 -8.47
N GLU A 125 9.50 -1.67 -9.30
CA GLU A 125 8.71 -0.50 -8.91
C GLU A 125 7.29 -0.87 -8.48
N MET A 126 6.63 -1.74 -9.26
CA MET A 126 5.31 -2.28 -8.93
C MET A 126 5.33 -2.92 -7.54
N SER A 127 6.37 -3.72 -7.24
CA SER A 127 6.45 -4.37 -5.94
C SER A 127 6.85 -3.38 -4.83
N GLN A 128 7.67 -2.36 -5.09
CA GLN A 128 8.01 -1.29 -4.15
C GLN A 128 6.80 -0.49 -3.68
N ALA A 129 5.82 -0.27 -4.58
CA ALA A 129 4.58 0.44 -4.25
C ALA A 129 3.78 -0.22 -3.11
N TRP A 130 3.97 -1.52 -2.88
CA TRP A 130 3.30 -2.27 -1.81
C TRP A 130 3.98 -2.13 -0.43
N SER A 131 5.24 -1.68 -0.36
CA SER A 131 6.00 -1.57 0.91
C SER A 131 5.25 -0.77 1.98
N LYS A 132 4.61 0.33 1.58
CA LYS A 132 3.89 1.24 2.49
C LYS A 132 2.73 0.57 3.22
N TYR A 133 2.19 -0.53 2.69
CA TYR A 133 1.03 -1.21 3.28
C TYR A 133 1.40 -2.23 4.37
N TYR A 134 2.68 -2.57 4.53
CA TYR A 134 3.18 -3.33 5.68
C TYR A 134 3.19 -2.49 6.97
N VAL A 135 2.95 -1.19 6.85
CA VAL A 135 2.91 -0.24 7.96
C VAL A 135 1.57 0.48 7.96
N ILE A 136 0.70 0.13 8.89
CA ILE A 136 -0.64 0.71 9.00
C ILE A 136 -0.56 1.96 9.88
N LYS A 137 -0.99 3.10 9.31
CA LYS A 137 -1.03 4.40 9.97
C LYS A 137 -2.47 4.89 10.12
N ALA A 138 -2.70 5.77 11.09
CA ALA A 138 -4.00 6.39 11.30
C ALA A 138 -4.33 7.36 10.14
N PRO A 139 -5.47 7.20 9.43
CA PRO A 139 -5.87 8.12 8.37
C PRO A 139 -6.43 9.44 8.93
N VAL A 140 -6.97 9.41 10.15
CA VAL A 140 -7.57 10.57 10.83
C VAL A 140 -7.16 10.61 12.30
N ALA A 141 -7.39 11.76 12.94
CA ALA A 141 -7.34 11.84 14.40
C ALA A 141 -8.55 11.11 15.00
N GLY A 142 -8.38 10.51 16.17
CA GLY A 142 -9.48 9.90 16.89
C GLY A 142 -9.03 9.02 18.04
N LYS A 143 -9.98 8.31 18.64
CA LYS A 143 -9.73 7.39 19.75
C LYS A 143 -9.78 5.95 19.24
N ILE A 144 -8.81 5.12 19.59
CA ILE A 144 -8.84 3.69 19.24
C ILE A 144 -10.00 3.05 20.00
N LYS A 145 -10.95 2.46 19.25
CA LYS A 145 -12.10 1.76 19.82
C LYS A 145 -11.77 0.30 20.10
N THR A 146 -11.34 -0.43 19.07
CA THR A 146 -10.92 -1.84 19.18
C THR A 146 -9.66 -2.10 18.37
N ILE A 147 -8.92 -3.11 18.80
CA ILE A 147 -7.80 -3.72 18.07
C ILE A 147 -8.26 -5.13 17.73
N ASP A 148 -8.67 -5.33 16.48
CA ASP A 148 -9.25 -6.59 16.00
C ASP A 148 -8.15 -7.62 15.67
N ALA A 149 -6.93 -7.16 15.37
CA ALA A 149 -5.77 -7.99 15.07
C ALA A 149 -4.61 -7.74 16.07
N PRO A 150 -4.49 -8.54 17.15
CA PRO A 150 -3.40 -8.42 18.11
C PRO A 150 -2.06 -8.91 17.53
N LYS A 151 -0.96 -8.70 18.27
CA LYS A 151 0.36 -9.24 17.93
C LYS A 151 0.27 -10.75 17.68
N GLY A 152 0.87 -11.21 16.59
CA GLY A 152 0.88 -12.62 16.18
C GLY A 152 -0.34 -13.05 15.36
N ALA A 153 -1.39 -12.22 15.26
CA ALA A 153 -2.53 -12.51 14.41
C ALA A 153 -2.13 -12.51 12.93
N THR A 154 -2.78 -13.34 12.13
CA THR A 154 -2.54 -13.41 10.69
C THR A 154 -3.65 -12.67 9.95
N VAL A 155 -3.24 -11.85 9.00
CA VAL A 155 -4.09 -11.18 8.03
C VAL A 155 -4.00 -11.95 6.72
N TYR A 156 -5.12 -12.49 6.26
CA TYR A 156 -5.17 -13.40 5.11
C TYR A 156 -5.71 -12.76 3.83
N LYS A 157 -6.46 -11.66 3.95
CA LYS A 157 -7.17 -11.00 2.83
C LYS A 157 -7.07 -9.49 2.89
N GLU A 158 -7.21 -8.86 1.73
CA GLU A 158 -7.42 -7.41 1.63
C GLU A 158 -8.65 -7.00 2.44
N ASN A 159 -8.54 -5.86 3.10
CA ASN A 159 -9.57 -5.27 3.95
C ASN A 159 -9.97 -6.12 5.17
N THR A 160 -9.10 -7.03 5.64
CA THR A 160 -9.25 -7.62 6.98
C THR A 160 -9.21 -6.48 8.02
N PRO A 161 -10.25 -6.31 8.86
CA PRO A 161 -10.24 -5.27 9.89
C PRO A 161 -9.08 -5.50 10.87
N VAL A 162 -8.30 -4.44 11.12
CA VAL A 162 -7.16 -4.48 12.06
C VAL A 162 -7.45 -3.60 13.26
N ILE A 163 -7.90 -2.36 13.02
CA ILE A 163 -8.16 -1.36 14.06
C ILE A 163 -9.41 -0.57 13.72
N GLN A 164 -10.17 -0.20 14.75
CA GLN A 164 -11.30 0.73 14.64
C GLN A 164 -10.95 2.03 15.35
N ILE A 165 -11.14 3.16 14.66
CA ILE A 165 -10.99 4.49 15.22
C ILE A 165 -12.36 5.13 15.33
N GLU A 166 -12.67 5.64 16.52
CA GLU A 166 -13.77 6.54 16.75
C GLU A 166 -13.30 7.97 16.44
N ALA A 167 -13.77 8.53 15.32
CA ALA A 167 -13.46 9.90 14.95
C ALA A 167 -14.22 10.87 15.87
N PRO A 168 -13.62 12.04 16.21
CA PRO A 168 -14.26 13.06 17.03
C PRO A 168 -15.51 13.66 16.36
#